data_AF-A0A939Q4Z9-F1
#
_entry.id   AF-A0A939Q4Z9-F1
#
_cell.length_a   1.000
_cell.length_b   1.000
_cell.length_c   1.000
_cell.angle_alpha   90.00
_cell.angle_beta   90.00
_cell.angle_gamma   90.00
#
_symmetry.space_group_name_H-M   'P 1'
#
loop_
_entity.id
_entity.type
_entity.pdbx_description
1 polymer ?
#
loop_
_entity_poly.entity_id
_entity_poly.type
_entity_poly.pdbx_seq_one_letter_code
_entity_poly.pdbx_strand_id
1 'polypeptide(L)'
;MWARGSAAASASAGAGSLPVAGFGRGRGAPAPAAKAGGAAAGWSARDVARLGVFLALATALHIFEAQLPALPIPGAKIGLANLVSMFALYAWGFREALLIVVMRQLVGSLVTGTLFAPAFVFGLTGGVVSVAVMALVLRLAGALGPVAVSLMGATAHNVGQLLAAWAMLGQAQVFYYLPYLLWFAVPSGALVGVAAKRLLPFVSLAAGTGRAGAEAAGRRLFELKAAWLTGTVLVAIGAGLALSTLWQPAAVAHPQAKVTVNGEVYAVLPLEGEGRHELVLGSERMVIEYRDGRVRVAESTCRNQVCVGTGWIGHPREAIACVPFQVLITIVGQSPSDTAEPEYDALLY
;
A
#
# COMPACT_ATOMS: atom_id res chain seq x y z
N MET A 1 59.04 41.82 -38.07
CA MET A 1 60.23 41.62 -37.23
C MET A 1 60.50 42.96 -36.54
N TRP A 2 60.44 42.98 -35.21
CA TRP A 2 60.66 44.11 -34.29
C TRP A 2 59.68 45.29 -34.33
N ALA A 3 59.33 46.00 -33.25
CA ALA A 3 59.13 45.78 -31.80
C ALA A 3 59.03 47.18 -31.17
N ARG A 4 58.24 47.32 -30.08
CA ARG A 4 58.20 48.45 -29.11
C ARG A 4 57.60 49.76 -29.68
N GLY A 5 56.92 50.61 -28.93
CA GLY A 5 56.62 50.71 -27.50
C GLY A 5 56.22 52.17 -27.20
N SER A 6 55.20 52.35 -26.35
CA SER A 6 54.96 53.47 -25.41
C SER A 6 55.25 54.94 -25.82
N ALA A 7 54.23 55.81 -25.71
CA ALA A 7 54.25 56.97 -24.79
C ALA A 7 52.92 57.77 -24.85
N ALA A 8 52.62 58.43 -23.74
CA ALA A 8 51.39 59.15 -23.41
C ALA A 8 51.40 60.64 -23.82
N ALA A 9 50.21 61.26 -23.94
CA ALA A 9 49.87 62.68 -23.66
C ALA A 9 48.43 62.94 -24.16
N SER A 10 47.43 63.06 -23.29
CA SER A 10 46.94 64.27 -22.59
C SER A 10 46.08 65.23 -23.44
N ALA A 11 44.85 65.41 -22.92
CA ALA A 11 43.96 66.58 -22.98
C ALA A 11 43.49 67.14 -24.35
N SER A 12 42.17 67.08 -24.57
CA SER A 12 41.40 68.31 -24.79
C SER A 12 39.92 68.10 -24.46
N ALA A 13 39.38 69.06 -23.70
CA ALA A 13 37.98 69.18 -23.37
C ALA A 13 37.20 69.65 -24.59
N GLY A 14 36.11 68.96 -24.91
CA GLY A 14 35.12 69.37 -25.91
C GLY A 14 33.74 69.36 -25.29
N ALA A 15 33.29 70.53 -24.85
CA ALA A 15 31.90 70.80 -24.49
C ALA A 15 31.01 70.58 -25.73
N GLY A 16 29.87 69.90 -25.56
CA GLY A 16 28.95 69.67 -26.69
C GLY A 16 27.68 68.94 -26.29
N SER A 17 26.70 69.71 -25.80
CA SER A 17 25.25 69.51 -25.97
C SER A 17 24.63 68.16 -25.62
N LEU A 18 23.95 68.13 -24.47
CA LEU A 18 22.80 67.26 -24.19
C LEU A 18 21.65 67.57 -25.17
N PRO A 19 20.98 66.56 -25.76
CA PRO A 19 19.63 66.72 -26.23
C PRO A 19 18.63 66.03 -25.28
N VAL A 20 17.90 66.89 -24.58
CA VAL A 20 16.43 66.90 -24.42
C VAL A 20 15.72 65.56 -24.19
N ALA A 21 15.18 65.44 -22.97
CA ALA A 21 14.20 64.46 -22.54
C ALA A 21 12.93 64.46 -23.42
N GLY A 22 12.70 63.35 -24.12
CA GLY A 22 11.43 63.01 -24.73
C GLY A 22 10.53 62.27 -23.73
N PHE A 23 9.58 63.00 -23.15
CA PHE A 23 8.46 62.44 -22.39
C PHE A 23 7.44 61.85 -23.39
N GLY A 24 7.17 60.54 -23.33
CA GLY A 24 6.26 59.92 -24.29
C GLY A 24 5.88 58.47 -24.02
N ARG A 25 4.87 58.30 -23.15
CA ARG A 25 3.84 57.24 -23.13
C ARG A 25 4.25 55.76 -22.99
N GLY A 26 3.76 55.17 -21.90
CA GLY A 26 3.26 53.79 -21.90
C GLY A 26 4.07 52.80 -21.07
N ARG A 27 3.97 52.89 -19.73
CA ARG A 27 4.12 51.69 -18.90
C ARG A 27 2.97 50.75 -19.27
N GLY A 28 3.23 49.81 -20.18
CA GLY A 28 2.35 48.67 -20.37
C GLY A 28 2.27 47.94 -19.03
N ALA A 29 1.13 48.06 -18.36
CA ALA A 29 0.80 47.15 -17.27
C ALA A 29 0.97 45.71 -17.78
N PRO A 30 1.54 44.77 -17.00
CA PRO A 30 1.52 43.38 -17.38
C PRO A 30 0.07 42.99 -17.60
N ALA A 31 -0.26 42.58 -18.83
CA ALA A 31 -1.59 42.11 -19.17
C ALA A 31 -2.02 41.06 -18.13
N PRO A 32 -3.22 41.16 -17.55
CA PRO A 32 -3.70 40.13 -16.64
C PRO A 32 -3.67 38.81 -17.38
N ALA A 33 -2.96 37.84 -16.81
CA ALA A 33 -2.85 36.49 -17.33
C ALA A 33 -4.26 35.98 -17.66
N ALA A 34 -4.57 35.94 -18.95
CA ALA A 34 -5.82 35.38 -19.43
C ALA A 34 -5.88 33.95 -18.91
N LYS A 35 -6.83 33.69 -18.01
CA LYS A 35 -7.20 32.35 -17.59
C LYS A 35 -7.60 31.61 -18.86
N ALA A 36 -6.69 30.80 -19.40
CA ALA A 36 -6.99 29.86 -20.45
C ALA A 36 -8.04 28.88 -19.88
N GLY A 37 -9.29 29.10 -20.28
CA GLY A 37 -10.40 28.20 -20.00
C GLY A 37 -10.08 26.80 -20.52
N GLY A 38 -10.46 25.81 -19.72
CA GLY A 38 -10.25 24.40 -20.03
C GLY A 38 -10.95 23.98 -21.32
N ALA A 39 -10.15 23.78 -22.36
CA ALA A 39 -10.42 22.73 -23.33
C ALA A 39 -9.62 21.51 -22.88
N ALA A 40 -10.26 20.34 -22.75
CA ALA A 40 -9.57 19.09 -22.48
C ALA A 40 -8.67 18.77 -23.68
N ALA A 41 -7.41 19.24 -23.63
CA ALA A 41 -6.41 18.90 -24.62
C ALA A 41 -6.26 17.37 -24.66
N GLY A 42 -6.52 16.77 -25.83
CA GLY A 42 -6.29 15.35 -26.05
C GLY A 42 -4.81 15.00 -25.87
N TRP A 43 -4.52 13.77 -25.46
CA TRP A 43 -3.14 13.31 -25.30
C TRP A 43 -2.42 13.26 -26.64
N SER A 44 -1.20 13.83 -26.71
CA SER A 44 -0.36 13.66 -27.88
C SER A 44 0.24 12.25 -27.93
N ALA A 45 0.68 11.80 -29.11
CA ALA A 45 1.38 10.51 -29.25
C ALA A 45 2.61 10.40 -28.32
N ARG A 46 3.28 11.53 -28.05
CA ARG A 46 4.42 11.60 -27.12
C ARG A 46 3.99 11.38 -25.67
N ASP A 47 2.84 11.91 -25.26
CA ASP A 47 2.33 11.73 -23.89
C ASP A 47 1.90 10.28 -23.65
N VAL A 48 1.22 9.68 -24.62
CA VAL A 48 0.85 8.25 -24.58
C VAL A 48 2.09 7.38 -24.48
N ALA A 49 3.13 7.65 -25.29
CA ALA A 49 4.39 6.90 -25.23
C ALA A 49 5.07 7.02 -23.86
N ARG A 50 5.13 8.22 -23.28
CA ARG A 50 5.70 8.45 -21.95
C ARG A 50 4.92 7.73 -20.86
N LEU A 51 3.60 7.85 -20.86
CA LEU A 51 2.73 7.13 -19.92
C LEU A 51 2.90 5.61 -20.07
N GLY A 52 3.06 5.10 -21.29
CA GLY A 52 3.36 3.70 -21.57
C GLY A 52 4.68 3.23 -20.94
N VAL A 53 5.76 4.00 -21.08
CA VAL A 53 7.05 3.67 -20.45
C VAL A 53 6.95 3.67 -18.92
N PHE A 54 6.26 4.64 -18.34
CA PHE A 54 6.04 4.70 -16.89
C PHE A 54 5.17 3.55 -16.40
N LEU A 55 4.11 3.21 -17.15
CA LEU A 55 3.28 2.06 -16.85
C LEU A 55 4.06 0.75 -16.93
N ALA A 56 4.93 0.58 -17.94
CA ALA A 56 5.80 -0.57 -18.06
C ALA A 56 6.75 -0.69 -16.86
N LEU A 57 7.40 0.41 -16.47
CA LEU A 57 8.25 0.45 -15.28
C LEU A 57 7.47 0.13 -14.01
N ALA A 58 6.27 0.70 -13.85
CA ALA A 58 5.43 0.46 -12.68
C ALA A 58 5.00 -1.01 -12.60
N THR A 59 4.68 -1.61 -13.75
CA THR A 59 4.28 -3.02 -13.86
C THR A 59 5.47 -3.94 -13.59
N ALA A 60 6.65 -3.64 -14.11
CA ALA A 60 7.87 -4.38 -13.82
C ALA A 60 8.21 -4.37 -12.32
N LEU A 61 8.11 -3.21 -11.66
CA LEU A 61 8.33 -3.10 -10.21
C LEU A 61 7.25 -3.83 -9.41
N HIS A 62 6.01 -3.86 -9.88
CA HIS A 62 4.95 -4.66 -9.26
C HIS A 62 5.24 -6.15 -9.32
N ILE A 63 5.62 -6.66 -10.50
CA ILE A 63 5.96 -8.08 -10.71
C ILE A 63 7.21 -8.45 -9.92
N PHE A 64 8.21 -7.58 -9.89
CA PHE A 64 9.42 -7.77 -9.10
C PHE A 64 9.11 -7.85 -7.60
N GLU A 65 8.30 -6.92 -7.08
CA GLU A 65 7.89 -6.93 -5.68
C GLU A 65 7.08 -8.18 -5.32
N ALA A 66 6.29 -8.71 -6.24
CA ALA A 66 5.54 -9.95 -6.04
C ALA A 66 6.44 -11.21 -5.94
N GLN A 67 7.69 -11.14 -6.42
CA GLN A 67 8.66 -12.24 -6.33
C GLN A 67 9.55 -12.15 -5.08
N LEU A 68 9.48 -11.06 -4.33
CA LEU A 68 10.22 -10.95 -3.07
C LEU A 68 9.61 -11.89 -2.01
N PRO A 69 10.41 -12.42 -1.09
CA PRO A 69 9.91 -13.21 0.02
C PRO A 69 8.81 -12.46 0.78
N ALA A 70 7.73 -13.16 1.14
CA ALA A 70 6.66 -12.58 1.91
C ALA A 70 7.19 -12.04 3.24
N LEU A 71 6.83 -10.81 3.58
CA LEU A 71 7.17 -10.21 4.85
C LEU A 71 6.40 -10.90 5.99
N PRO A 72 6.93 -10.92 7.23
CA PRO A 72 6.32 -11.61 8.37
C PRO A 72 4.95 -11.02 8.79
N ILE A 73 4.53 -9.90 8.20
CA ILE A 73 3.23 -9.28 8.43
C ILE A 73 2.36 -9.51 7.19
N PRO A 74 1.22 -10.21 7.31
CA PRO A 74 0.31 -10.45 6.20
C PRO A 74 -0.08 -9.17 5.47
N GLY A 75 0.15 -9.14 4.15
CA GLY A 75 -0.19 -7.99 3.31
C GLY A 75 0.81 -6.82 3.35
N ALA A 76 1.88 -6.88 4.14
CA ALA A 76 2.95 -5.88 4.10
C ALA A 76 3.78 -6.02 2.82
N LYS A 77 4.09 -4.88 2.18
CA LYS A 77 4.93 -4.78 0.98
C LYS A 77 5.83 -3.55 1.08
N ILE A 78 6.98 -3.58 0.40
CA ILE A 78 7.97 -2.48 0.41
C ILE A 78 7.40 -1.20 -0.23
N GLY A 79 6.47 -1.34 -1.19
CA GLY A 79 5.84 -0.23 -1.90
C GLY A 79 6.63 0.24 -3.12
N LEU A 80 7.47 -0.61 -3.73
CA LEU A 80 8.31 -0.25 -4.88
C LEU A 80 7.47 0.25 -6.07
N ALA A 81 6.35 -0.44 -6.33
CA ALA A 81 5.43 -0.04 -7.37
C ALA A 81 4.89 1.40 -7.15
N ASN A 82 4.61 1.77 -5.90
CA ASN A 82 4.01 3.06 -5.53
C ASN A 82 4.95 4.25 -5.76
N LEU A 83 6.27 4.02 -5.88
CA LEU A 83 7.23 5.04 -6.29
C LEU A 83 6.85 5.68 -7.64
N VAL A 84 6.47 4.85 -8.61
CA VAL A 84 6.15 5.32 -9.97
C VAL A 84 4.83 6.10 -10.00
N SER A 85 3.86 5.70 -9.17
CA SER A 85 2.61 6.44 -8.99
C SER A 85 2.85 7.82 -8.41
N MET A 86 3.79 7.92 -7.45
CA MET A 86 4.17 9.22 -6.91
C MET A 86 4.91 10.07 -7.93
N PHE A 87 5.81 9.50 -8.73
CA PHE A 87 6.42 10.22 -9.85
C PHE A 87 5.38 10.75 -10.83
N ALA A 88 4.42 9.92 -11.20
CA ALA A 88 3.35 10.33 -12.09
C ALA A 88 2.52 11.48 -11.50
N LEU A 89 2.27 11.45 -10.20
CA LEU A 89 1.54 12.49 -9.50
C LEU A 89 2.29 13.83 -9.50
N TYR A 90 3.60 13.82 -9.29
CA TYR A 90 4.42 15.03 -9.34
C TYR A 90 4.70 15.53 -10.76
N ALA A 91 4.78 14.64 -11.75
CA ALA A 91 5.13 14.98 -13.12
C ALA A 91 3.91 15.43 -13.96
N TRP A 92 2.80 14.71 -13.86
CA TRP A 92 1.60 14.94 -14.70
C TRP A 92 0.35 15.28 -13.90
N GLY A 93 0.25 14.80 -12.66
CA GLY A 93 -0.86 15.10 -11.77
C GLY A 93 -1.74 13.89 -11.47
N PHE A 94 -2.91 14.16 -10.89
CA PHE A 94 -3.77 13.13 -10.32
C PHE A 94 -4.31 12.13 -11.36
N ARG A 95 -4.70 12.60 -12.54
CA ARG A 95 -5.39 11.77 -13.55
C ARG A 95 -4.45 10.68 -14.07
N GLU A 96 -3.23 11.07 -14.40
CA GLU A 96 -2.19 10.19 -14.94
C GLU A 96 -1.63 9.25 -13.86
N ALA A 97 -1.46 9.74 -12.63
CA ALA A 97 -1.09 8.88 -11.50
C ALA A 97 -2.14 7.80 -11.21
N LEU A 98 -3.42 8.17 -11.25
CA LEU A 98 -4.53 7.23 -11.07
C LEU A 98 -4.56 6.21 -12.20
N LEU A 99 -4.41 6.65 -13.45
CA LEU A 99 -4.32 5.75 -14.61
C LEU A 99 -3.19 4.74 -14.43
N ILE A 100 -1.99 5.19 -14.05
CA ILE A 100 -0.84 4.31 -13.83
C ILE A 100 -1.13 3.31 -12.70
N VAL A 101 -1.71 3.72 -11.57
CA VAL A 101 -2.05 2.79 -10.49
C VAL A 101 -3.02 1.71 -10.94
N VAL A 102 -4.13 2.10 -11.58
CA VAL A 102 -5.18 1.16 -12.00
C VAL A 102 -4.65 0.22 -13.07
N MET A 103 -4.01 0.76 -14.11
CA MET A 103 -3.47 -0.04 -15.20
C MET A 103 -2.34 -0.96 -14.73
N ARG A 104 -1.43 -0.48 -13.88
CA ARG A 104 -0.36 -1.31 -13.31
C ARG A 104 -0.94 -2.47 -12.51
N GLN A 105 -1.96 -2.22 -11.70
CA GLN A 105 -2.55 -3.26 -10.88
C GLN A 105 -3.26 -4.29 -11.75
N LEU A 106 -3.96 -3.86 -12.81
CA LEU A 106 -4.58 -4.75 -13.78
C LEU A 106 -3.54 -5.62 -14.51
N VAL A 107 -2.54 -4.99 -15.13
CA VAL A 107 -1.53 -5.71 -15.93
C VAL A 107 -0.63 -6.56 -15.03
N GLY A 108 -0.18 -6.03 -13.89
CA GLY A 108 0.67 -6.75 -12.95
C GLY A 108 -0.03 -7.97 -12.35
N SER A 109 -1.29 -7.85 -11.95
CA SER A 109 -2.06 -8.99 -11.46
C SER A 109 -2.42 -9.98 -12.57
N LEU A 110 -2.63 -9.52 -13.81
CA LEU A 110 -2.81 -10.42 -14.96
C LEU A 110 -1.54 -11.25 -15.22
N VAL A 111 -0.36 -10.62 -15.25
CA VAL A 111 0.92 -11.30 -15.51
C VAL A 111 1.30 -12.27 -14.38
N THR A 112 0.99 -11.91 -13.13
CA THR A 112 1.27 -12.78 -11.97
C THR A 112 0.20 -13.85 -11.74
N GLY A 113 -0.88 -13.89 -12.55
CA GLY A 113 -1.98 -14.84 -12.38
C GLY A 113 -2.86 -14.58 -11.14
N THR A 114 -2.82 -13.36 -10.60
CA THR A 114 -3.56 -12.95 -9.38
C THR A 114 -4.72 -12.00 -9.68
N LEU A 115 -5.12 -11.86 -10.95
CA LEU A 115 -6.22 -10.99 -11.35
C LEU A 115 -7.53 -11.43 -10.68
N PHE A 116 -8.27 -10.47 -10.12
CA PHE A 116 -9.49 -10.70 -9.31
C PHE A 116 -9.29 -11.52 -8.02
N ALA A 117 -8.07 -11.94 -7.69
CA ALA A 117 -7.78 -12.51 -6.38
C ALA A 117 -7.89 -11.45 -5.28
N PRO A 118 -7.99 -11.83 -3.99
CA PRO A 118 -8.03 -10.87 -2.89
C PRO A 118 -6.89 -9.84 -2.93
N ALA A 119 -5.67 -10.30 -3.27
CA ALA A 119 -4.50 -9.45 -3.40
C ALA A 119 -4.65 -8.35 -4.47
N PHE A 120 -5.38 -8.61 -5.56
CA PHE A 120 -5.68 -7.61 -6.58
C PHE A 120 -6.61 -6.53 -6.04
N VAL A 121 -7.70 -6.92 -5.37
CA VAL A 121 -8.69 -5.99 -4.80
C VAL A 121 -8.06 -5.10 -3.74
N PHE A 122 -7.24 -5.70 -2.87
CA PHE A 122 -6.52 -5.01 -1.81
C PHE A 122 -5.51 -4.00 -2.36
N GLY A 123 -4.67 -4.42 -3.32
CA GLY A 123 -3.69 -3.56 -3.95
C GLY A 123 -4.30 -2.43 -4.78
N LEU A 124 -5.41 -2.70 -5.48
CA LEU A 124 -6.14 -1.70 -6.25
C LEU A 124 -6.75 -0.64 -5.33
N THR A 125 -7.50 -1.08 -4.32
CA THR A 125 -8.19 -0.18 -3.39
C THR A 125 -7.18 0.65 -2.60
N GLY A 126 -6.16 0.02 -2.03
CA GLY A 126 -5.06 0.72 -1.36
C GLY A 126 -4.35 1.70 -2.29
N GLY A 127 -4.08 1.31 -3.53
CA GLY A 127 -3.43 2.16 -4.53
C GLY A 127 -4.23 3.41 -4.86
N VAL A 128 -5.53 3.25 -5.12
CA VAL A 128 -6.44 4.36 -5.45
C VAL A 128 -6.57 5.32 -4.27
N VAL A 129 -6.81 4.80 -3.07
CA VAL A 129 -6.92 5.60 -1.84
C VAL A 129 -5.62 6.36 -1.58
N SER A 130 -4.46 5.72 -1.76
CA SER A 130 -3.15 6.33 -1.63
C SER A 130 -2.96 7.53 -2.56
N VAL A 131 -3.22 7.37 -3.87
CA VAL A 131 -3.09 8.47 -4.84
C VAL A 131 -4.08 9.59 -4.56
N ALA A 132 -5.31 9.27 -4.15
CA ALA A 132 -6.31 10.26 -3.77
C ALA A 132 -5.84 11.11 -2.57
N VAL A 133 -5.31 10.47 -1.52
CA VAL A 133 -4.79 11.18 -0.34
C VAL A 133 -3.55 12.00 -0.69
N MET A 134 -2.59 11.45 -1.43
CA MET A 134 -1.40 12.21 -1.86
C MET A 134 -1.78 13.44 -2.68
N ALA A 135 -2.72 13.30 -3.62
CA ALA A 135 -3.19 14.41 -4.45
C ALA A 135 -3.95 15.46 -3.61
N LEU A 136 -4.79 15.03 -2.67
CA LEU A 136 -5.50 15.92 -1.76
C LEU A 136 -4.52 16.71 -0.89
N VAL A 137 -3.54 16.03 -0.30
CA VAL A 137 -2.50 16.63 0.54
C VAL A 137 -1.69 17.67 -0.23
N LEU A 138 -1.28 17.37 -1.46
CA LEU A 138 -0.60 18.33 -2.35
C LEU A 138 -1.49 19.52 -2.72
N ARG A 139 -2.80 19.31 -2.93
CA ARG A 139 -3.75 20.40 -3.22
C ARG A 139 -3.97 21.32 -2.02
N LEU A 140 -4.10 20.76 -0.81
CA LEU A 140 -4.45 21.53 0.39
C LEU A 140 -3.24 22.21 1.03
N ALA A 141 -2.10 21.51 1.10
CA ALA A 141 -0.90 22.00 1.79
C ALA A 141 0.13 22.65 0.83
N GLY A 142 -0.09 22.54 -0.50
CA GLY A 142 0.82 23.03 -1.52
C GLY A 142 2.08 22.17 -1.65
N ALA A 143 3.25 22.78 -1.51
CA ALA A 143 4.54 22.15 -1.79
C ALA A 143 5.08 21.29 -0.63
N LEU A 144 4.43 20.15 -0.39
CA LEU A 144 4.99 19.14 0.49
C LEU A 144 6.05 18.30 -0.22
N GLY A 145 7.08 17.96 0.53
CA GLY A 145 8.20 17.17 0.03
C GLY A 145 7.78 15.73 -0.31
N PRO A 146 8.47 15.09 -1.27
CA PRO A 146 8.20 13.70 -1.66
C PRO A 146 8.19 12.71 -0.49
N VAL A 147 9.01 12.95 0.54
CA VAL A 147 9.07 12.10 1.74
C VAL A 147 7.76 12.14 2.52
N ALA A 148 7.26 13.33 2.85
CA ALA A 148 6.02 13.49 3.61
C ALA A 148 4.81 12.98 2.83
N VAL A 149 4.76 13.27 1.53
CA VAL A 149 3.68 12.77 0.65
C VAL A 149 3.70 11.24 0.56
N SER A 150 4.88 10.64 0.44
CA SER A 150 5.05 9.19 0.43
C SER A 150 4.62 8.53 1.75
N LEU A 151 4.96 9.11 2.91
CA LEU A 151 4.50 8.64 4.22
C LEU A 151 2.97 8.63 4.31
N MET A 152 2.33 9.75 3.97
CA MET A 152 0.87 9.85 3.95
C MET A 152 0.24 8.88 2.96
N GLY A 153 0.87 8.71 1.79
CA GLY A 153 0.46 7.75 0.77
C GLY A 153 0.57 6.30 1.24
N ALA A 154 1.64 5.92 1.95
CA ALA A 154 1.86 4.57 2.48
C ALA A 154 0.85 4.25 3.58
N THR A 155 0.61 5.18 4.51
CA THR A 155 -0.45 5.07 5.52
C THR A 155 -1.82 4.89 4.88
N ALA A 156 -2.18 5.75 3.93
CA ALA A 156 -3.47 5.69 3.24
C ALA A 156 -3.62 4.39 2.42
N HIS A 157 -2.54 3.89 1.82
CA HIS A 157 -2.54 2.62 1.10
C HIS A 157 -2.91 1.46 2.04
N ASN A 158 -2.25 1.37 3.19
CA ASN A 158 -2.48 0.29 4.15
C ASN A 158 -3.90 0.35 4.74
N VAL A 159 -4.40 1.56 5.04
CA VAL A 159 -5.78 1.74 5.48
C VAL A 159 -6.77 1.32 4.39
N GLY A 160 -6.57 1.77 3.14
CA GLY A 160 -7.44 1.41 2.02
C GLY A 160 -7.44 -0.09 1.72
N GLN A 161 -6.28 -0.75 1.82
CA GLN A 161 -6.16 -2.21 1.69
C GLN A 161 -6.92 -2.93 2.81
N LEU A 162 -6.81 -2.50 4.06
CA LEU A 162 -7.54 -3.12 5.17
C LEU A 162 -9.05 -2.88 5.09
N LEU A 163 -9.49 -1.72 4.63
CA LEU A 163 -10.91 -1.46 4.37
C LEU A 163 -11.46 -2.40 3.29
N ALA A 164 -10.70 -2.64 2.22
CA ALA A 164 -11.06 -3.62 1.21
C ALA A 164 -11.11 -5.05 1.78
N ALA A 165 -10.12 -5.42 2.61
CA ALA A 165 -10.11 -6.71 3.30
C ALA A 165 -11.32 -6.88 4.22
N TRP A 166 -11.66 -5.85 5.00
CA TRP A 166 -12.84 -5.86 5.87
C TRP A 166 -14.13 -6.02 5.07
N ALA A 167 -14.30 -5.25 4.00
CA ALA A 167 -15.48 -5.33 3.15
C ALA A 167 -15.63 -6.70 2.46
N MET A 168 -14.52 -7.34 2.09
CA MET A 168 -14.54 -8.63 1.40
C MET A 168 -14.68 -9.83 2.35
N LEU A 169 -14.06 -9.76 3.54
CA LEU A 169 -14.02 -10.87 4.50
C LEU A 169 -15.13 -10.78 5.55
N GLY A 170 -15.77 -9.61 5.73
CA GLY A 170 -16.83 -9.38 6.72
C GLY A 170 -16.36 -9.36 8.18
N GLN A 171 -15.04 -9.34 8.43
CA GLN A 171 -14.47 -9.52 9.76
C GLN A 171 -13.66 -8.29 10.18
N ALA A 172 -14.06 -7.61 11.27
CA ALA A 172 -13.34 -6.44 11.80
C ALA A 172 -11.93 -6.77 12.32
N GLN A 173 -11.63 -8.05 12.54
CA GLN A 173 -10.36 -8.59 13.01
C GLN A 173 -9.19 -8.22 12.09
N VAL A 174 -9.44 -7.93 10.81
CA VAL A 174 -8.39 -7.48 9.89
C VAL A 174 -7.70 -6.19 10.37
N PHE A 175 -8.39 -5.35 11.15
CA PHE A 175 -7.81 -4.14 11.73
C PHE A 175 -6.79 -4.42 12.83
N TYR A 176 -6.68 -5.65 13.33
CA TYR A 176 -5.58 -6.09 14.20
C TYR A 176 -4.22 -5.92 13.52
N TYR A 177 -4.15 -6.06 12.19
CA TYR A 177 -2.92 -5.84 11.43
C TYR A 177 -2.58 -4.35 11.23
N LEU A 178 -3.52 -3.42 11.44
CA LEU A 178 -3.34 -2.00 11.20
C LEU A 178 -2.13 -1.40 11.95
N PRO A 179 -1.95 -1.56 13.29
CA PRO A 179 -0.77 -1.03 13.99
C PRO A 179 0.55 -1.53 13.39
N TYR A 180 0.64 -2.81 13.04
CA TYR A 180 1.82 -3.40 12.44
C TYR A 180 2.09 -2.87 11.03
N LEU A 181 1.04 -2.72 10.22
CA LEU A 181 1.13 -2.14 8.88
C LEU A 181 1.48 -0.65 8.93
N LEU A 182 0.97 0.10 9.90
CA LEU A 182 1.32 1.52 10.09
C LEU A 182 2.77 1.69 10.56
N TRP A 183 3.23 0.82 11.44
CA TRP A 183 4.64 0.78 11.83
C TRP A 183 5.54 0.46 10.62
N PHE A 184 5.14 -0.49 9.76
CA PHE A 184 5.86 -0.81 8.52
C PHE A 184 5.76 0.27 7.43
N ALA A 185 4.68 1.06 7.41
CA ALA A 185 4.50 2.20 6.48
C ALA A 185 5.55 3.30 6.67
N VAL A 186 6.12 3.45 7.87
CA VAL A 186 7.15 4.46 8.12
C VAL A 186 8.45 4.19 7.35
N PRO A 187 9.15 3.05 7.56
CA PRO A 187 10.40 2.78 6.86
C PRO A 187 10.19 2.64 5.34
N SER A 188 9.12 1.96 4.90
CA SER A 188 8.79 1.82 3.48
C SER A 188 8.45 3.16 2.82
N GLY A 189 7.55 3.94 3.42
CA GLY A 189 7.16 5.26 2.94
C GLY A 189 8.32 6.25 2.92
N ALA A 190 9.19 6.22 3.93
CA ALA A 190 10.40 7.04 3.96
C ALA A 190 11.39 6.63 2.86
N LEU A 191 11.62 5.33 2.65
CA LEU A 191 12.49 4.81 1.60
C LEU A 191 12.03 5.27 0.22
N VAL A 192 10.76 5.03 -0.11
CA VAL A 192 10.13 5.44 -1.38
C VAL A 192 10.21 6.97 -1.54
N GLY A 193 9.94 7.71 -0.47
CA GLY A 193 9.99 9.16 -0.45
C GLY A 193 11.39 9.75 -0.70
N VAL A 194 12.42 9.16 -0.09
CA VAL A 194 13.82 9.56 -0.28
C VAL A 194 14.28 9.21 -1.69
N ALA A 195 13.98 7.99 -2.16
CA ALA A 195 14.26 7.58 -3.52
C ALA A 195 13.63 8.56 -4.52
N ALA A 196 12.38 8.94 -4.30
CA ALA A 196 11.71 9.88 -5.17
C ALA A 196 12.32 11.27 -5.14
N LYS A 197 12.67 11.79 -3.96
CA LYS A 197 13.36 13.09 -3.83
C LYS A 197 14.65 13.14 -4.65
N ARG A 198 15.37 12.02 -4.77
CA ARG A 198 16.63 11.93 -5.54
C ARG A 198 16.40 11.73 -7.04
N LEU A 199 15.36 10.99 -7.42
CA LEU A 199 15.13 10.58 -8.81
C LEU A 199 14.20 11.51 -9.60
N LEU A 200 13.29 12.22 -8.93
CA LEU A 200 12.30 13.11 -9.57
C LEU A 200 12.94 14.20 -10.48
N PRO A 201 14.10 14.81 -10.14
CA PRO A 201 14.75 15.78 -11.03
C PRO A 201 15.13 15.18 -12.40
N PHE A 202 15.58 13.92 -12.43
CA PHE A 202 15.96 13.26 -13.69
C PHE A 202 14.72 12.83 -14.49
N VAL A 203 13.69 12.37 -13.78
CA VAL A 203 12.42 11.93 -14.37
C VAL A 203 11.66 13.09 -14.99
N SER A 204 11.57 14.24 -14.33
CA SER A 204 10.86 15.42 -14.85
C SER A 204 11.51 15.97 -16.13
N LEU A 205 12.84 15.92 -16.22
CA LEU A 205 13.57 16.26 -17.45
C LEU A 205 13.25 15.28 -18.60
N ALA A 206 13.25 13.97 -18.33
CA ALA A 206 12.94 12.95 -19.33
C ALA A 206 11.45 12.95 -19.75
N ALA A 207 10.55 13.25 -18.82
CA ALA A 207 9.12 13.41 -19.05
C ALA A 207 8.78 14.64 -19.90
N GLY A 208 9.77 15.49 -20.21
CA GLY A 208 9.61 16.73 -20.99
C GLY A 208 8.55 17.66 -20.44
N THR A 209 8.31 17.60 -19.13
CA THR A 209 7.47 18.54 -18.42
C THR A 209 8.34 19.75 -18.12
N GLY A 210 8.09 20.84 -18.85
CA GLY A 210 8.81 22.10 -18.63
C GLY A 210 8.57 22.56 -17.20
N ARG A 211 9.56 22.36 -16.31
CA ARG A 211 9.67 22.88 -14.93
C ARG A 211 8.34 23.30 -14.28
N ALA A 212 7.35 22.41 -14.23
CA ALA A 212 6.10 22.69 -13.54
C ALA A 212 6.20 22.05 -12.16
N GLY A 213 6.59 22.86 -11.17
CA GLY A 213 6.42 22.55 -9.74
C GLY A 213 7.68 22.21 -8.93
N ALA A 214 8.89 22.33 -9.48
CA ALA A 214 10.13 22.02 -8.75
C ALA A 214 10.87 23.23 -8.15
N GLU A 215 10.49 24.46 -8.53
CA GLU A 215 11.06 25.69 -7.95
C GLU A 215 9.93 26.65 -7.61
N ALA A 216 10.05 27.31 -6.44
CA ALA A 216 9.14 28.33 -5.88
C ALA A 216 7.99 27.85 -4.97
N ALA A 217 8.33 27.21 -3.85
CA ALA A 217 7.56 27.36 -2.61
C ALA A 217 8.46 27.10 -1.38
N GLY A 218 9.14 28.16 -0.94
CA GLY A 218 9.53 28.40 0.46
C GLY A 218 10.35 27.32 1.18
N ARG A 219 11.67 27.35 1.01
CA ARG A 219 12.65 26.57 1.80
C ARG A 219 12.56 26.76 3.33
N ARG A 220 11.75 27.69 3.85
CA ARG A 220 11.55 27.94 5.29
C ARG A 220 10.22 27.43 5.88
N LEU A 221 9.21 27.11 5.07
CA LEU A 221 7.96 26.47 5.57
C LEU A 221 8.06 24.93 5.60
N PHE A 222 9.06 24.38 4.91
CA PHE A 222 9.26 22.95 4.71
C PHE A 222 9.68 22.20 5.98
N GLU A 223 10.50 22.81 6.85
CA GLU A 223 10.99 22.12 8.06
C GLU A 223 9.98 22.14 9.23
N LEU A 224 9.22 23.24 9.37
CA LEU A 224 8.23 23.37 10.44
C LEU A 224 6.96 22.54 10.20
N LYS A 225 6.46 22.41 8.97
CA LYS A 225 5.28 21.56 8.68
C LYS A 225 5.62 20.07 8.60
N ALA A 226 6.82 19.72 8.12
CA ALA A 226 7.26 18.32 8.02
C ALA A 226 7.46 17.66 9.39
N ALA A 227 7.97 18.39 10.40
CA ALA A 227 8.16 17.89 11.76
C ALA A 227 6.84 17.64 12.50
N TRP A 228 5.86 18.52 12.34
CA TRP A 228 4.54 18.35 12.95
C TRP A 228 3.72 17.23 12.30
N LEU A 229 3.84 17.04 10.97
CA LEU A 229 3.16 15.96 10.23
C LEU A 229 3.79 14.58 10.43
N THR A 230 5.12 14.49 10.48
CA THR A 230 5.79 13.26 10.95
C THR A 230 5.43 12.97 12.40
N GLY A 231 5.33 14.00 13.25
CA GLY A 231 4.80 13.89 14.61
C GLY A 231 3.37 13.35 14.65
N THR A 232 2.47 13.80 13.78
CA THR A 232 1.07 13.32 13.75
C THR A 232 0.95 11.88 13.26
N VAL A 233 1.75 11.48 12.26
CA VAL A 233 1.82 10.09 11.81
C VAL A 233 2.40 9.19 12.90
N LEU A 234 3.47 9.62 13.59
CA LEU A 234 4.05 8.90 14.73
C LEU A 234 3.08 8.80 15.92
N VAL A 235 2.29 9.85 16.19
CA VAL A 235 1.23 9.84 17.22
C VAL A 235 0.07 8.94 16.80
N ALA A 236 -0.33 8.91 15.52
CA ALA A 236 -1.35 7.99 15.02
C ALA A 236 -0.88 6.53 15.07
N ILE A 237 0.40 6.27 14.81
CA ILE A 237 1.05 4.96 14.98
C ILE A 237 1.09 4.58 16.46
N GLY A 238 1.53 5.48 17.34
CA GLY A 238 1.57 5.26 18.78
C GLY A 238 0.18 5.02 19.38
N ALA A 239 -0.82 5.78 18.93
CA ALA A 239 -2.22 5.59 19.30
C ALA A 239 -2.78 4.28 18.75
N GLY A 240 -2.43 3.88 17.53
CA GLY A 240 -2.80 2.58 16.97
C GLY A 240 -2.19 1.40 17.74
N LEU A 241 -0.92 1.51 18.13
CA LEU A 241 -0.23 0.53 18.98
C LEU A 241 -0.87 0.46 20.38
N ALA A 242 -1.12 1.61 21.01
CA ALA A 242 -1.80 1.66 22.31
C ALA A 242 -3.25 1.13 22.23
N LEU A 243 -3.99 1.45 21.16
CA LEU A 243 -5.34 0.94 20.95
C LEU A 243 -5.35 -0.56 20.68
N SER A 244 -4.30 -1.11 20.04
CA SER A 244 -4.16 -2.56 19.87
C SER A 244 -3.94 -3.30 21.20
N THR A 245 -3.28 -2.67 22.17
CA THR A 245 -3.18 -3.22 23.54
C THR A 245 -4.50 -3.14 24.31
N LEU A 246 -5.39 -2.22 23.93
CA LEU A 246 -6.74 -2.10 24.50
C LEU A 246 -7.77 -2.98 23.78
N TRP A 247 -7.45 -3.44 22.58
CA TRP A 247 -8.28 -4.30 21.74
C TRP A 247 -7.65 -5.69 21.59
N GLN A 248 -7.25 -6.27 22.72
CA GLN A 248 -7.00 -7.71 22.75
C GLN A 248 -8.34 -8.43 22.57
N PRO A 249 -8.47 -9.35 21.59
CA PRO A 249 -9.64 -10.22 21.56
C PRO A 249 -9.73 -10.93 22.90
N ALA A 250 -10.91 -10.90 23.53
CA ALA A 250 -11.15 -11.58 24.79
C ALA A 250 -10.63 -13.03 24.67
N ALA A 251 -9.84 -13.47 25.65
CA ALA A 251 -9.41 -14.85 25.73
C ALA A 251 -10.67 -15.73 25.66
N VAL A 252 -10.69 -16.68 24.72
CA VAL A 252 -11.81 -17.61 24.59
C VAL A 252 -11.78 -18.49 25.82
N ALA A 253 -12.80 -18.36 26.68
CA ALA A 253 -13.00 -19.32 27.76
C ALA A 253 -13.31 -20.69 27.13
N HIS A 254 -12.55 -21.72 27.51
CA HIS A 254 -12.71 -23.09 27.06
C HIS A 254 -12.76 -23.26 25.52
N PRO A 255 -11.65 -23.03 24.80
CA PRO A 255 -11.62 -23.17 23.34
C PRO A 255 -11.85 -24.63 22.93
N GLN A 256 -12.72 -24.83 21.95
CA GLN A 256 -13.02 -26.14 21.37
C GLN A 256 -12.72 -26.11 19.86
N ALA A 257 -12.35 -27.24 19.28
CA ALA A 257 -12.25 -27.38 17.83
C ALA A 257 -13.40 -28.22 17.31
N LYS A 258 -14.22 -27.65 16.43
CA LYS A 258 -15.28 -28.35 15.71
C LYS A 258 -14.69 -28.98 14.46
N VAL A 259 -14.73 -30.31 14.38
CA VAL A 259 -14.32 -31.11 13.23
C VAL A 259 -15.58 -31.48 12.44
N THR A 260 -15.60 -31.08 11.17
CA THR A 260 -16.73 -31.27 10.25
C THR A 260 -16.28 -32.13 9.09
N VAL A 261 -17.05 -33.16 8.73
CA VAL A 261 -16.80 -34.05 7.58
C VAL A 261 -18.01 -33.96 6.67
N ASN A 262 -17.82 -33.64 5.39
CA ASN A 262 -18.92 -33.42 4.43
C ASN A 262 -19.95 -32.38 4.89
N GLY A 263 -19.55 -31.43 5.74
CA GLY A 263 -20.43 -30.40 6.31
C GLY A 263 -21.19 -30.83 7.58
N GLU A 264 -21.11 -32.08 7.99
CA GLU A 264 -21.71 -32.59 9.23
C GLU A 264 -20.70 -32.63 10.38
N VAL A 265 -21.17 -32.37 11.59
CA VAL A 265 -20.32 -32.33 12.79
C VAL A 265 -19.91 -33.74 13.14
N TYR A 266 -18.63 -34.05 12.99
CA TYR A 266 -18.08 -35.35 13.33
C TYR A 266 -17.64 -35.40 14.79
N ALA A 267 -16.92 -34.37 15.24
CA ALA A 267 -16.43 -34.30 16.61
C ALA A 267 -16.24 -32.86 17.07
N VAL A 268 -16.33 -32.65 18.39
CA VAL A 268 -15.94 -31.41 19.06
C VAL A 268 -14.82 -31.74 20.04
N LEU A 269 -13.62 -31.25 19.75
CA LEU A 269 -12.42 -31.54 20.54
C LEU A 269 -12.24 -30.45 21.60
N PRO A 270 -12.24 -30.78 22.90
CA PRO A 270 -11.87 -29.84 23.94
C PRO A 270 -10.38 -29.53 23.77
N LEU A 271 -10.02 -28.26 23.55
CA LEU A 271 -8.61 -27.86 23.44
C LEU A 271 -7.96 -27.67 24.82
N GLU A 272 -8.65 -28.09 25.87
CA GLU A 272 -8.17 -28.11 27.24
C GLU A 272 -7.39 -29.41 27.49
N GLY A 273 -6.07 -29.29 27.59
CA GLY A 273 -5.16 -30.42 27.72
C GLY A 273 -4.48 -30.80 26.41
N GLU A 274 -3.84 -31.97 26.40
CA GLU A 274 -3.12 -32.50 25.24
C GLU A 274 -3.76 -33.81 24.77
N GLY A 275 -3.88 -33.99 23.46
CA GLY A 275 -4.44 -35.21 22.90
C GLY A 275 -4.25 -35.36 21.40
N ARG A 276 -4.52 -36.57 20.93
CA ARG A 276 -4.54 -36.94 19.51
C ARG A 276 -5.86 -37.60 19.18
N HIS A 277 -6.46 -37.20 18.06
CA HIS A 277 -7.70 -37.75 17.55
C HIS A 277 -7.47 -38.24 16.13
N GLU A 278 -7.72 -39.52 15.90
CA GLU A 278 -7.55 -40.16 14.59
C GLU A 278 -8.88 -40.24 13.87
N LEU A 279 -8.93 -39.67 12.67
CA LEU A 279 -10.08 -39.67 11.79
C LEU A 279 -9.78 -40.62 10.62
N VAL A 280 -10.59 -41.67 10.50
CA VAL A 280 -10.50 -42.67 9.42
C VAL A 280 -11.74 -42.56 8.54
N LEU A 281 -11.55 -42.25 7.26
CA LEU A 281 -12.61 -42.09 6.26
C LEU A 281 -12.36 -43.09 5.13
N GLY A 282 -12.94 -44.29 5.26
CA GLY A 282 -12.69 -45.39 4.32
C GLY A 282 -11.22 -45.85 4.37
N SER A 283 -10.48 -45.65 3.28
CA SER A 283 -9.03 -45.97 3.20
C SER A 283 -8.11 -44.79 3.55
N GLU A 284 -8.68 -43.63 3.90
CA GLU A 284 -7.95 -42.40 4.18
C GLU A 284 -7.84 -42.16 5.70
N ARG A 285 -6.68 -41.66 6.15
CA ARG A 285 -6.36 -41.45 7.57
C ARG A 285 -5.84 -40.04 7.80
N MET A 286 -6.34 -39.39 8.85
CA MET A 286 -5.90 -38.09 9.33
C MET A 286 -5.71 -38.12 10.86
N VAL A 287 -4.62 -37.55 11.36
CA VAL A 287 -4.36 -37.42 12.80
C VAL A 287 -4.41 -35.95 13.16
N ILE A 288 -5.36 -35.60 14.02
CA ILE A 288 -5.55 -34.27 14.59
C ILE A 288 -4.86 -34.26 15.95
N GLU A 289 -4.05 -33.26 16.22
CA GLU A 289 -3.32 -33.08 17.49
C GLU A 289 -3.74 -31.76 18.11
N TYR A 290 -4.02 -31.76 19.42
CA TYR A 290 -4.33 -30.56 20.17
C TYR A 290 -3.50 -30.48 21.46
N ARG A 291 -3.05 -29.27 21.79
CA ARG A 291 -2.37 -28.92 23.05
C ARG A 291 -2.39 -27.42 23.28
N ASP A 292 -2.34 -26.98 24.52
CA ASP A 292 -2.27 -25.57 24.92
C ASP A 292 -3.35 -24.67 24.27
N GLY A 293 -4.60 -25.15 24.16
CA GLY A 293 -5.68 -24.39 23.52
C GLY A 293 -5.57 -24.26 22.00
N ARG A 294 -4.70 -25.05 21.35
CA ARG A 294 -4.46 -25.04 19.91
C ARG A 294 -4.67 -26.43 19.31
N VAL A 295 -5.00 -26.47 18.01
CA VAL A 295 -5.16 -27.70 17.23
C VAL A 295 -4.38 -27.61 15.92
N ARG A 296 -3.92 -28.75 15.42
CA ARG A 296 -3.34 -28.92 14.08
C ARG A 296 -3.68 -30.29 13.50
N VAL A 297 -3.44 -30.47 12.21
CA VAL A 297 -3.35 -31.80 11.61
C VAL A 297 -1.88 -32.23 11.63
N ALA A 298 -1.55 -33.25 12.40
CA ALA A 298 -0.19 -33.76 12.53
C ALA A 298 0.20 -34.65 11.35
N GLU A 299 -0.73 -35.48 10.89
CA GLU A 299 -0.53 -36.42 9.77
C GLU A 299 -1.80 -36.48 8.93
N SER A 300 -1.65 -36.67 7.63
CA SER A 300 -2.75 -36.95 6.70
C SER A 300 -2.26 -37.84 5.58
N THR A 301 -3.06 -38.76 5.08
CA THR A 301 -2.70 -39.58 3.91
C THR A 301 -2.98 -38.88 2.58
N CYS A 302 -3.47 -37.63 2.59
CA CYS A 302 -3.83 -36.90 1.38
C CYS A 302 -2.59 -36.40 0.59
N ARG A 303 -2.67 -36.36 -0.75
CA ARG A 303 -1.51 -35.98 -1.59
C ARG A 303 -0.98 -34.57 -1.34
N ASN A 304 -1.87 -33.60 -1.10
CA ASN A 304 -1.50 -32.17 -1.10
C ASN A 304 -1.01 -31.65 0.25
N GLN A 305 -1.25 -32.35 1.36
CA GLN A 305 -0.76 -32.01 2.70
C GLN A 305 -1.04 -30.57 3.18
N VAL A 306 -1.99 -29.85 2.56
CA VAL A 306 -2.31 -28.44 2.88
C VAL A 306 -2.72 -28.28 4.34
N CYS A 307 -3.50 -29.23 4.86
CA CYS A 307 -3.93 -29.24 6.25
C CYS A 307 -2.77 -29.41 7.23
N VAL A 308 -1.77 -30.24 6.91
CA VAL A 308 -0.55 -30.41 7.71
C VAL A 308 0.31 -29.15 7.63
N GLY A 309 0.45 -28.57 6.43
CA GLY A 309 1.19 -27.33 6.20
C GLY A 309 0.58 -26.08 6.85
N THR A 310 -0.70 -26.12 7.23
CA THR A 310 -1.38 -25.01 7.94
C THR A 310 -0.80 -24.82 9.35
N GLY A 311 -0.34 -25.89 10.00
CA GLY A 311 0.24 -25.83 11.34
C GLY A 311 -0.81 -25.62 12.44
N TRP A 312 -0.40 -24.97 13.52
CA TRP A 312 -1.24 -24.75 14.70
C TRP A 312 -2.19 -23.58 14.53
N ILE A 313 -3.47 -23.80 14.85
CA ILE A 313 -4.50 -22.77 15.00
C ILE A 313 -5.03 -22.78 16.44
N GLY A 314 -5.49 -21.66 16.97
CA GLY A 314 -6.05 -21.54 18.32
C GLY A 314 -6.96 -20.35 18.56
N HIS A 315 -7.15 -19.50 17.56
CA HIS A 315 -8.04 -18.35 17.67
C HIS A 315 -9.38 -18.65 16.99
N PRO A 316 -10.51 -18.13 17.52
CA PRO A 316 -11.79 -18.20 16.83
C PRO A 316 -11.65 -17.72 15.39
N ARG A 317 -12.33 -18.41 14.47
CA ARG A 317 -12.35 -18.11 13.03
C ARG A 317 -11.10 -18.52 12.24
N GLU A 318 -10.10 -19.11 12.90
CA GLU A 318 -9.10 -19.90 12.20
C GLU A 318 -9.69 -21.26 11.79
N ALA A 319 -9.24 -21.77 10.64
CA ALA A 319 -9.71 -23.04 10.11
C ALA A 319 -8.57 -23.82 9.45
N ILE A 320 -8.61 -25.14 9.60
CA ILE A 320 -7.81 -26.07 8.81
C ILE A 320 -8.75 -26.79 7.86
N ALA A 321 -8.50 -26.69 6.56
CA ALA A 321 -9.28 -27.36 5.53
C ALA A 321 -8.47 -28.50 4.89
N CYS A 322 -9.06 -29.69 4.83
CA CYS A 322 -8.57 -30.79 4.01
C CYS A 322 -9.61 -31.05 2.90
N VAL A 323 -9.45 -30.33 1.79
CA VAL A 323 -10.37 -30.43 0.64
C VAL A 323 -10.53 -31.87 0.12
N PRO A 324 -9.45 -32.69 -0.04
CA PRO A 324 -9.61 -34.07 -0.51
C PRO A 324 -10.51 -34.93 0.40
N PHE A 325 -10.41 -34.75 1.72
CA PHE A 325 -11.18 -35.54 2.70
C PHE A 325 -12.49 -34.86 3.09
N GLN A 326 -12.79 -33.68 2.50
CA GLN A 326 -13.92 -32.82 2.86
C GLN A 326 -13.99 -32.54 4.38
N VAL A 327 -12.82 -32.43 5.02
CA VAL A 327 -12.70 -32.13 6.44
C VAL A 327 -12.46 -30.65 6.65
N LEU A 328 -13.19 -30.05 7.59
CA LEU A 328 -12.99 -28.70 8.05
C LEU A 328 -12.90 -28.69 9.58
N ILE A 329 -11.77 -28.19 10.11
CA ILE A 329 -11.55 -28.00 11.54
C ILE A 329 -11.62 -26.50 11.82
N THR A 330 -12.48 -26.08 12.75
CA THR A 330 -12.65 -24.66 13.11
C THR A 330 -12.59 -24.48 14.62
N ILE A 331 -12.03 -23.36 15.08
CA ILE A 331 -12.07 -23.01 16.50
C ILE A 331 -13.41 -22.39 16.84
N VAL A 332 -14.12 -23.00 17.80
CA VAL A 332 -15.37 -22.52 18.39
C VAL A 332 -15.17 -22.25 19.89
N GLY A 333 -15.83 -21.23 20.43
CA GLY A 333 -15.91 -21.01 21.88
C GLY A 333 -17.10 -21.76 22.47
N GLN A 334 -17.07 -22.12 23.75
CA GLN A 334 -18.19 -22.83 24.40
C GLN A 334 -19.51 -22.04 24.33
N SER A 335 -20.60 -22.73 23.97
CA SER A 335 -21.90 -22.51 24.61
C SER A 335 -22.22 -23.76 25.46
N PRO A 336 -22.55 -23.65 26.76
CA PRO A 336 -22.84 -24.78 27.65
C PRO A 336 -24.15 -25.54 27.36
N SER A 337 -24.81 -25.33 26.21
CA SER A 337 -26.21 -25.72 26.00
C SER A 337 -26.53 -26.50 24.71
N ASP A 338 -25.55 -26.88 23.89
CA ASP A 338 -25.81 -27.81 22.77
C ASP A 338 -25.72 -29.27 23.23
N THR A 339 -26.40 -29.58 24.35
CA THR A 339 -26.93 -30.91 24.62
C THR A 339 -28.27 -31.01 23.89
N ALA A 340 -28.22 -31.27 22.60
CA ALA A 340 -29.33 -31.85 21.87
C ALA A 340 -28.80 -33.10 21.18
N GLU A 341 -29.05 -34.24 21.82
CA GLU A 341 -28.90 -35.55 21.22
C GLU A 341 -29.61 -35.57 19.86
N PRO A 342 -29.00 -36.12 18.80
CA PRO A 342 -29.71 -37.00 17.90
C PRO A 342 -29.60 -38.40 18.49
N GLU A 343 -30.69 -38.81 19.12
CA GLU A 343 -31.10 -40.19 19.31
C GLU A 343 -30.92 -40.95 17.98
N TYR A 344 -29.81 -41.69 17.83
CA TYR A 344 -29.75 -42.80 16.89
C TYR A 344 -30.14 -44.05 17.66
N ASP A 345 -31.45 -44.22 17.70
CA ASP A 345 -32.13 -45.41 18.14
C ASP A 345 -31.61 -46.63 17.36
N ALA A 346 -31.54 -47.75 18.06
CA ALA A 346 -30.98 -48.99 17.60
C ALA A 346 -31.77 -49.62 16.44
N LEU A 347 -31.12 -49.86 15.30
CA LEU A 347 -31.47 -50.88 14.30
C LEU A 347 -30.14 -51.29 13.65
N LEU A 348 -29.44 -52.37 14.02
CA LEU A 348 -29.81 -53.78 13.84
C LEU A 348 -30.74 -53.99 12.65
N TYR A 349 -30.16 -54.12 11.45
CA TYR A 349 -30.18 -55.33 10.61
C TYR A 349 -29.17 -55.19 9.47
#